data_AF-A0A562RSI8-F1
#
_entry.id   AF-A0A562RSI8-F1
#
_cell.length_a   1.000
_cell.length_b   1.000
_cell.length_c   1.000
_cell.angle_alpha   90.00
_cell.angle_beta   90.00
_cell.angle_gamma   90.00
#
_symmetry.space_group_name_H-M   'P 1'
#
loop_
_entity.id
_entity.type
_entity.pdbx_description
1 polymer ?
#
loop_
_entity_poly.entity_id
_entity_poly.type
_entity_poly.pdbx_seq_one_letter_code
_entity_poly.pdbx_strand_id
1 'polypeptide(L)'
;MDVFSAFSSINSHSVRSGTPAETAVKRLNGIGKVLSGLDIAAVRSEDEMARMLWTLETADKCIRMILAEFRTERTTEVVRRAKNLIESIDRARDELTGCCAAKS
;
A
#
# COMPACT_ATOMS: atom_id res chain seq x y z
N MET A 1 22.81 -19.46 -2.67
CA MET A 1 22.09 -18.37 -2.01
C MET A 1 21.26 -17.67 -3.05
N ASP A 2 19.94 -17.77 -2.95
CA ASP A 2 19.02 -16.82 -3.59
C ASP A 2 17.72 -16.83 -2.77
N VAL A 3 17.67 -15.99 -1.74
CA VAL A 3 16.54 -15.89 -0.78
C VAL A 3 15.34 -15.15 -1.40
N PHE A 4 15.45 -14.70 -2.65
CA PHE A 4 14.41 -13.94 -3.35
C PHE A 4 13.42 -14.79 -4.17
N SER A 5 13.66 -16.10 -4.33
CA SER A 5 12.78 -16.99 -5.10
C SER A 5 11.57 -17.55 -4.33
N ALA A 6 11.46 -17.28 -3.03
CA ALA A 6 10.37 -17.80 -2.19
C ALA A 6 9.01 -17.13 -2.46
N PHE A 7 8.96 -16.00 -3.16
CA PHE A 7 7.72 -15.29 -3.51
C PHE A 7 7.27 -15.46 -4.96
N SER A 8 8.04 -16.16 -5.80
CA SER A 8 7.68 -16.38 -7.21
C SER A 8 6.78 -17.60 -7.44
N SER A 9 6.50 -18.40 -6.42
CA SER A 9 5.75 -19.67 -6.54
C SER A 9 4.39 -19.67 -5.83
N ILE A 10 3.69 -18.53 -5.81
CA ILE A 10 2.26 -18.47 -5.49
C ILE A 10 1.51 -18.07 -6.76
N ASN A 11 1.61 -18.87 -7.83
CA ASN A 11 0.62 -18.78 -8.90
C ASN A 11 0.49 -20.05 -9.74
N SER A 12 0.23 -21.20 -9.11
CA SER A 12 -0.16 -22.37 -9.91
C SER A 12 -1.42 -23.10 -9.51
N HIS A 13 -1.91 -23.08 -8.27
CA HIS A 13 -3.20 -23.76 -8.01
C HIS A 13 -4.02 -23.09 -6.88
N SER A 14 -5.24 -22.69 -7.22
CA SER A 14 -6.38 -22.38 -6.33
C SER A 14 -6.63 -20.94 -5.88
N VAL A 15 -6.78 -19.99 -6.81
CA VAL A 15 -7.68 -18.84 -6.59
C VAL A 15 -8.51 -18.61 -7.85
N ARG A 16 -9.80 -18.96 -7.76
CA ARG A 16 -10.92 -18.60 -8.64
C ARG A 16 -10.58 -17.39 -9.54
N SER A 17 -10.50 -17.63 -10.85
CA SER A 17 -10.09 -16.65 -11.87
C SER A 17 -11.05 -15.46 -11.89
N GLY A 18 -10.77 -14.48 -11.05
CA GLY A 18 -11.38 -13.16 -11.15
C GLY A 18 -10.78 -12.43 -12.33
N THR A 19 -11.52 -11.49 -12.91
CA THR A 19 -10.99 -10.61 -13.96
C THR A 19 -9.72 -9.91 -13.48
N PRO A 20 -8.80 -9.48 -14.38
CA PRO A 20 -7.61 -8.71 -13.98
C PRO A 20 -7.95 -7.52 -13.06
N ALA A 21 -9.08 -6.86 -13.30
CA ALA A 21 -9.61 -5.80 -12.45
C ALA A 21 -9.96 -6.28 -11.03
N GLU A 22 -10.60 -7.44 -10.86
CA GLU A 22 -10.88 -8.01 -9.54
C GLU A 22 -9.60 -8.35 -8.77
N THR A 23 -8.59 -8.85 -9.46
CA THR A 23 -7.27 -9.13 -8.87
C THR A 23 -6.60 -7.84 -8.39
N ALA A 24 -6.63 -6.78 -9.20
CA ALA A 24 -6.16 -5.45 -8.82
C ALA A 24 -6.90 -4.92 -7.58
N VAL A 25 -8.24 -5.02 -7.56
CA VAL A 25 -9.06 -4.60 -6.41
C VAL A 25 -8.70 -5.39 -5.15
N LYS A 26 -8.52 -6.71 -5.23
CA LYS A 26 -8.11 -7.53 -4.08
C LYS A 26 -6.75 -7.09 -3.52
N ARG A 27 -5.76 -6.82 -4.38
CA ARG A 27 -4.45 -6.32 -3.97
C ARG A 27 -4.53 -4.94 -3.32
N LEU A 28 -5.26 -4.00 -3.91
CA LEU A 28 -5.50 -2.68 -3.33
C LEU A 28 -6.20 -2.77 -1.96
N ASN A 29 -7.18 -3.68 -1.81
CA ASN A 29 -7.83 -3.90 -0.52
C ASN A 29 -6.87 -4.48 0.53
N GLY A 30 -5.96 -5.37 0.13
CA GLY A 30 -4.91 -5.88 1.00
C GLY A 30 -4.01 -4.75 1.53
N ILE A 31 -3.59 -3.84 0.66
CA ILE A 31 -2.81 -2.66 1.05
C ILE A 31 -3.62 -1.76 2.00
N GLY A 32 -4.90 -1.50 1.69
CA GLY A 32 -5.77 -0.73 2.56
C GLY A 32 -5.91 -1.31 3.97
N LYS A 33 -5.97 -2.64 4.11
CA LYS A 33 -5.99 -3.31 5.41
C LYS A 33 -4.71 -3.09 6.21
N VAL A 34 -3.55 -3.20 5.55
CA VAL A 34 -2.25 -2.93 6.20
C VAL A 34 -2.21 -1.47 6.69
N LEU A 35 -2.60 -0.52 5.84
CA LEU A 35 -2.63 0.90 6.20
C LEU A 35 -3.60 1.19 7.34
N SER A 36 -4.78 0.56 7.37
CA SER A 36 -5.75 0.75 8.46
C SER A 36 -5.28 0.24 9.82
N GLY A 37 -4.23 -0.60 9.85
CA GLY A 37 -3.61 -1.07 11.08
C GLY A 37 -2.49 -0.16 11.59
N LEU A 38 -2.13 0.91 10.87
CA LEU A 38 -1.12 1.87 11.31
C LEU A 38 -1.72 2.81 12.36
N ASP A 39 -1.16 2.77 13.56
CA ASP A 39 -1.50 3.70 14.64
C ASP A 39 -0.49 4.85 14.68
N ILE A 40 -0.82 5.92 13.95
CA ILE A 40 0.02 7.13 13.86
C ILE A 40 0.13 7.83 15.22
N ALA A 41 -0.95 7.79 16.02
CA ALA A 41 -0.98 8.43 17.34
C ALA A 41 -0.10 7.71 18.38
N ALA A 42 0.19 6.42 18.16
CA ALA A 42 1.09 5.64 19.01
C ALA A 42 2.58 5.92 18.76
N VAL A 43 2.96 6.68 17.74
CA VAL A 43 4.37 6.99 17.44
C VAL A 43 4.98 7.87 18.54
N ARG A 44 6.04 7.37 19.19
CA ARG A 44 6.75 8.03 20.30
C ARG A 44 8.22 8.34 20.00
N SER A 45 8.82 7.75 18.97
CA SER A 45 10.23 7.99 18.61
C SER A 45 10.46 8.33 17.14
N GLU A 46 11.63 8.90 16.85
CA GLU A 46 12.06 9.17 15.46
C GLU A 46 12.23 7.87 14.66
N ASP A 47 12.70 6.79 15.27
CA ASP A 47 12.82 5.48 14.63
C ASP A 47 11.45 4.87 14.28
N GLU A 48 10.45 5.05 15.15
CA GLU A 48 9.06 4.65 14.87
C GLU A 48 8.48 5.47 13.71
N MET A 49 8.72 6.79 13.71
CA MET A 49 8.33 7.66 12.62
C MET A 49 8.98 7.24 11.31
N ALA A 50 10.30 7.03 11.28
CA ALA A 50 11.03 6.64 10.08
C ALA A 50 10.52 5.31 9.52
N ARG A 51 10.24 4.32 10.39
CA ARG A 51 9.62 3.05 9.98
C ARG A 51 8.22 3.23 9.42
N MET A 52 7.43 4.13 10.00
CA MET A 52 6.07 4.41 9.53
C MET A 52 6.08 5.14 8.18
N LEU A 53 6.93 6.15 8.00
CA LEU A 53 7.16 6.82 6.71
C LEU A 53 7.59 5.82 5.65
N TRP A 54 8.54 4.94 5.95
CA TRP A 54 8.99 3.91 5.03
C TRP A 54 7.87 2.93 4.64
N THR A 55 7.00 2.59 5.59
CA THR A 55 5.81 1.75 5.33
C THR A 55 4.84 2.46 4.38
N LEU A 56 4.58 3.74 4.60
CA LEU A 56 3.72 4.58 3.74
C LEU A 56 4.29 4.71 2.31
N GLU A 57 5.60 4.95 2.17
CA GLU A 57 6.25 5.02 0.86
C GLU A 57 6.22 3.67 0.13
N THR A 58 6.42 2.58 0.85
CA THR A 58 6.36 1.23 0.27
C THR A 58 4.95 0.93 -0.23
N ALA A 59 3.93 1.31 0.53
CA ALA A 59 2.53 1.17 0.12
C ALA A 59 2.22 1.99 -1.15
N ASP A 60 2.66 3.25 -1.24
CA ASP A 60 2.49 4.09 -2.45
C ASP A 60 3.14 3.43 -3.68
N LYS A 61 4.38 2.96 -3.54
CA LYS A 61 5.08 2.22 -4.61
C LYS A 61 4.31 0.98 -5.04
N CYS A 62 3.80 0.19 -4.10
CA CYS A 62 2.98 -0.99 -4.41
C CYS A 62 1.70 -0.62 -5.17
N ILE A 63 1.01 0.45 -4.78
CA ILE A 63 -0.20 0.92 -5.46
C ILE A 63 0.13 1.34 -6.90
N ARG A 64 1.20 2.11 -7.10
CA ARG A 64 1.65 2.54 -8.44
C ARG A 64 2.03 1.36 -9.32
N MET A 65 2.69 0.35 -8.74
CA MET A 65 3.07 -0.88 -9.46
C MET A 65 1.83 -1.66 -9.90
N ILE A 66 0.81 -1.79 -9.04
CA ILE A 66 -0.48 -2.40 -9.42
C ILE A 66 -1.12 -1.61 -10.57
N LEU A 67 -1.17 -0.28 -10.48
CA LEU A 67 -1.73 0.55 -11.57
C LEU A 67 -0.96 0.40 -12.89
N ALA A 68 0.35 0.20 -12.83
CA ALA A 68 1.18 -0.04 -14.01
C ALA A 68 0.97 -1.44 -14.60
N GLU A 69 0.87 -2.46 -13.75
CA GLU A 69 0.66 -3.86 -14.14
C GLU A 69 -0.67 -4.06 -14.88
N PHE A 70 -1.74 -3.41 -14.42
CA PHE A 70 -3.07 -3.51 -15.04
C PHE A 70 -3.38 -2.37 -16.00
N ARG A 71 -2.37 -1.73 -16.59
CA ARG A 71 -2.52 -0.49 -17.36
C ARG A 71 -3.57 -0.60 -18.48
N THR A 72 -3.65 -1.75 -19.14
CA THR A 72 -4.53 -2.06 -20.28
C THR A 72 -5.94 -2.49 -19.86
N GLU A 73 -6.13 -2.97 -18.63
CA GLU A 73 -7.39 -3.47 -18.07
C GLU A 73 -7.91 -2.61 -16.89
N ARG A 74 -7.41 -1.38 -16.75
CA ARG A 74 -7.81 -0.47 -15.67
C ARG A 74 -9.27 -0.09 -15.80
N THR A 75 -10.08 -0.55 -14.85
CA THR A 75 -11.46 -0.09 -14.67
C THR A 75 -11.48 1.19 -13.84
N THR A 76 -12.55 1.98 -13.97
CA THR A 76 -12.79 3.17 -13.15
C THR A 76 -12.70 2.87 -11.65
N GLU A 77 -13.16 1.68 -11.24
CA GLU A 77 -13.12 1.26 -9.83
C GLU A 77 -11.69 1.04 -9.32
N VAL A 78 -10.81 0.42 -10.12
CA VAL A 78 -9.40 0.23 -9.76
C VAL A 78 -8.71 1.58 -9.59
N VAL A 79 -8.93 2.50 -10.52
CA VAL A 79 -8.36 3.85 -10.48
C VAL A 79 -8.86 4.62 -9.25
N ARG A 80 -10.17 4.59 -9.00
CA ARG A 80 -10.80 5.26 -7.84
C ARG A 80 -10.24 4.73 -6.52
N ARG A 81 -10.12 3.40 -6.35
CA ARG A 81 -9.56 2.81 -5.13
C ARG A 81 -8.11 3.19 -4.92
N ALA A 82 -7.30 3.10 -5.97
CA ALA A 82 -5.89 3.46 -5.88
C ALA A 82 -5.72 4.93 -5.49
N LYS A 83 -6.51 5.83 -6.10
CA LYS A 83 -6.51 7.25 -5.75
C LYS A 83 -6.86 7.49 -4.27
N ASN A 84 -7.92 6.86 -3.77
CA ASN A 84 -8.31 6.98 -2.36
C ASN A 84 -7.22 6.49 -1.40
N LEU A 85 -6.48 5.44 -1.77
CA LEU A 85 -5.37 4.94 -0.95
C LEU A 85 -4.17 5.89 -0.97
N ILE A 86 -3.83 6.46 -2.13
CA ILE A 86 -2.77 7.47 -2.25
C ILE A 86 -3.13 8.70 -1.40
N GLU A 87 -4.37 9.19 -1.48
CA GLU A 87 -4.84 10.32 -0.66
C GLU A 87 -4.77 10.00 0.85
N SER A 88 -5.08 8.76 1.24
CA SER A 88 -4.95 8.32 2.65
C SER A 88 -3.48 8.28 3.09
N ILE A 89 -2.57 7.83 2.21
CA ILE A 89 -1.13 7.80 2.47
C ILE A 89 -0.58 9.22 2.63
N ASP A 90 -0.98 10.14 1.75
CA ASP A 90 -0.53 11.53 1.81
C ASP A 90 -1.01 12.20 3.10
N ARG A 91 -2.27 12.00 3.48
CA ARG A 91 -2.80 12.48 4.78
C ARG A 91 -2.02 11.91 5.96
N ALA A 92 -1.73 10.62 5.96
CA ALA A 92 -0.97 9.97 7.03
C ALA A 92 0.46 10.53 7.13
N ARG A 93 1.09 10.85 5.99
CA ARG A 93 2.41 11.49 5.95
C ARG A 93 2.37 12.91 6.52
N ASP A 94 1.36 13.68 6.15
CA ASP A 94 1.17 15.04 6.66
C ASP A 94 0.92 15.04 8.18
N GLU A 95 0.13 14.10 8.68
CA GLU A 95 -0.12 13.94 10.12
C GLU A 95 1.17 13.58 10.87
N LEU A 96 1.92 12.61 10.35
CA LEU A 96 3.15 12.13 10.98
C LEU A 96 4.25 13.21 11.02
N THR A 97 4.39 13.99 9.94
CA THR A 97 5.36 15.10 9.87
C THR A 97 4.89 16.32 10.68
N GLY A 98 3.59 16.61 10.70
CA GLY A 98 2.99 17.65 11.54
C GLY A 98 3.11 17.37 13.03
N CYS A 99 2.99 16.11 13.46
CA CYS A 99 3.21 15.70 14.85
C CYS A 99 4.63 15.98 15.35
N CYS A 100 5.64 15.92 14.47
CA CYS A 100 7.03 16.23 14.84
C CYS A 100 7.31 17.75 14.86
N ALA A 101 6.70 18.52 13.95
CA ALA A 101 6.80 19.97 13.97
C ALA A 101 6.16 20.60 15.23
N ALA A 102 5.08 20.00 15.75
CA ALA A 102 4.42 20.46 16.98
C ALA A 102 5.14 20.06 18.28
N LYS A 103 6.13 19.16 18.21
CA LYS A 103 6.91 18.67 19.37
C LYS A 103 8.31 19.27 19.48
N SER A 104 8.68 20.18 18.57
CA SER A 104 9.95 20.94 18.58
C SER A 104 9.72 22.34 19.15
#